data_AF-A0A7Z9MWM7-F1
#
_entry.id   AF-A0A7Z9MWM7-F1
#
_cell.length_a   1.000
_cell.length_b   1.000
_cell.length_c   1.000
_cell.angle_alpha   90.00
_cell.angle_beta   90.00
_cell.angle_gamma   90.00
#
_symmetry.space_group_name_H-M   'P 1'
#
loop_
_entity.id
_entity.type
_entity.pdbx_description
1 polymer ?
#
loop_
_entity_poly.entity_id
_entity_poly.type
_entity_poly.pdbx_seq_one_letter_code
_entity_poly.pdbx_strand_id
1 'polypeptide(L)' 'SIIRLEWGVRDLNGVRQVAEKNSFRMTKKIYMPANNLSLVFNSVR' A
#
# COMPACT_ATOMS: atom_id res chain seq x y z
N SER A 1 16.18 -16.97 -5.21
CA SER A 1 14.95 -16.54 -4.54
C SER A 1 14.04 -15.86 -5.54
N ILE A 2 12.87 -16.43 -5.82
CA ILE A 2 11.92 -15.89 -6.81
C ILE A 2 11.26 -14.65 -6.21
N ILE A 3 11.65 -13.46 -6.67
CA ILE A 3 10.95 -12.23 -6.33
C ILE A 3 9.64 -12.24 -7.15
N ARG A 4 8.53 -12.49 -6.47
CA ARG A 4 7.20 -12.28 -7.06
C ARG A 4 7.03 -10.77 -7.32
N LEU A 5 7.21 -10.33 -8.57
CA LEU A 5 7.09 -8.92 -9.00
C LEU A 5 5.73 -8.30 -8.62
N GLU A 6 4.69 -9.11 -8.45
CA GLU A 6 3.40 -8.70 -7.93
C GLU A 6 3.49 -8.02 -6.54
N TRP A 7 4.42 -8.45 -5.70
CA TRP A 7 4.70 -7.95 -4.34
C TRP A 7 6.02 -7.16 -4.24
N GLY A 8 6.71 -6.91 -5.37
CA GLY A 8 7.93 -6.11 -5.40
C GLY A 8 7.66 -4.65 -5.00
N VAL A 9 8.69 -3.99 -4.44
CA VAL A 9 8.65 -2.60 -3.95
C VAL A 9 7.82 -1.71 -4.87
N ARG A 10 6.64 -1.32 -4.41
CA ARG A 10 5.77 -0.38 -5.12
C ARG A 10 5.92 1.00 -4.51
N ASP A 11 5.99 2.01 -5.37
CA ASP A 11 5.75 3.36 -4.92
C ASP A 11 4.32 3.48 -4.34
N LEU A 12 4.08 4.53 -3.57
CA LEU A 12 2.79 4.75 -2.92
C LEU A 12 1.62 4.89 -3.90
N ASN A 13 1.87 5.33 -5.14
CA ASN A 13 0.83 5.44 -6.15
C ASN A 13 0.42 4.06 -6.66
N GLY A 14 1.38 3.16 -6.87
CA GLY A 14 1.11 1.77 -7.24
C GLY A 14 0.32 1.04 -6.16
N VAL A 15 0.70 1.21 -4.89
CA VAL A 15 -0.06 0.64 -3.75
C VAL A 15 -1.49 1.20 -3.70
N ARG A 16 -1.65 2.51 -3.86
CA ARG A 16 -2.98 3.16 -3.88
C ARG A 16 -3.86 2.62 -5.00
N GLN A 17 -3.34 2.52 -6.22
CA GLN A 17 -4.10 2.03 -7.38
C GLN A 17 -4.56 0.58 -7.19
N VAL A 18 -3.72 -0.28 -6.62
CA VAL A 18 -4.10 -1.67 -6.30
C VAL A 18 -5.20 -1.69 -5.25
N ALA A 19 -5.11 -0.88 -4.19
CA ALA A 19 -6.17 -0.79 -3.18
C ALA A 19 -7.50 -0.33 -3.78
N GLU A 20 -7.49 0.69 -4.64
CA GLU A 20 -8.69 1.23 -5.30
C GLU A 20 -9.36 0.19 -6.21
N LYS A 21 -8.58 -0.60 -6.96
CA LYS A 21 -9.09 -1.72 -7.77
C LYS A 21 -9.77 -2.81 -6.93
N ASN A 22 -9.48 -2.88 -5.63
CA ASN A 22 -10.03 -3.87 -4.71
C ASN A 22 -11.05 -3.27 -3.72
N SER A 23 -11.65 -2.12 -4.05
CA SER A 23 -12.65 -1.43 -3.20
C SER A 23 -12.11 -1.04 -1.81
N PHE A 24 -10.84 -0.62 -1.76
CA PHE A 24 -10.24 0.01 -0.59
C PHE A 24 -9.77 1.41 -0.91
N ARG A 25 -9.85 2.32 0.06
CA ARG A 25 -9.30 3.67 -0.02
C ARG A 25 -8.24 3.86 1.05
N MET A 26 -7.07 4.34 0.65
CA MET A 26 -6.02 4.72 1.60
C MET A 26 -6.44 5.98 2.36
N THR A 27 -6.49 5.92 3.68
CA THR A 27 -6.97 7.02 4.54
C THR A 27 -5.86 7.68 5.33
N LYS A 28 -4.78 6.97 5.65
CA LYS A 28 -3.66 7.51 6.43
C LYS A 28 -2.32 6.95 5.97
N LYS A 29 -1.29 7.79 6.15
CA LYS A 29 0.13 7.44 6.09
C LYS A 29 0.73 7.73 7.45
N ILE A 30 1.40 6.75 8.06
CA ILE A 30 2.01 6.86 9.38
C ILE A 30 3.50 6.60 9.22
N TYR A 31 4.31 7.64 9.40
CA TYR A 31 5.75 7.53 9.42
C TYR A 31 6.19 6.85 10.71
N MET A 32 7.04 5.84 10.56
CA MET A 32 7.56 5.05 11.68
C MET A 32 9.09 5.18 11.71
N PRO A 33 9.73 4.98 12.88
CA PRO A 33 11.19 4.95 12.97
C PRO A 33 11.82 3.93 12.01
N ALA A 34 13.10 4.15 11.68
CA ALA A 34 13.91 3.27 10.82
C ALA A 34 13.38 3.11 9.38
N ASN A 35 12.98 4.23 8.75
CA ASN A 35 12.51 4.30 7.35
C ASN A 35 11.28 3.43 7.05
N ASN A 36 10.50 3.13 8.09
CA ASN A 36 9.27 2.36 7.95
C ASN A 36 8.08 3.28 7.67
N LEU A 37 7.13 2.76 6.89
CA LEU A 37 5.90 3.48 6.54
C LEU A 37 4.71 2.53 6.66
N SER A 38 3.78 2.88 7.54
CA SER A 38 2.51 2.16 7.68
C SER A 38 1.41 2.91 6.93
N LEU A 39 0.59 2.16 6.18
CA LEU A 39 -0.54 2.68 5.41
C LEU A 39 -1.84 2.11 5.97
N VAL A 40 -2.84 2.95 6.14
CA VAL A 40 -4.18 2.52 6.60
C VAL A 40 -5.15 2.59 5.43
N PHE A 41 -5.93 1.53 5.26
CA PHE A 41 -6.96 1.43 4.22
C PHE A 41 -8.31 1.11 4.86
N ASN A 42 -9.35 1.74 4.35
CA ASN A 42 -10.74 1.41 4.69
C ASN A 42 -11.43 0.80 3.48
N SER A 43 -12.31 -0.17 3.72
CA SER A 43 -13.19 -0.68 2.67
C SER A 43 -14.14 0.43 2.23
N VAL A 44 -14.35 0.53 0.93
CA VAL A 44 -15.42 1.31 0.32
C VAL A 44 -16.63 0.38 0.24
N ARG A 45 -17.34 0.24 1.36
CA ARG A 45 -18.70 -0.31 1.41
C ARG A 45 -19.66 0.83 1.70
#